data_AF-A0A5B0W5C2-F1
#
_entry.id   AF-A0A5B0W5C2-F1
#
_cell.length_a   1.000
_cell.length_b   1.000
_cell.length_c   1.000
_cell.angle_alpha   90.00
_cell.angle_beta   90.00
_cell.angle_gamma   90.00
#
_symmetry.space_group_name_H-M   'P 1'
#
loop_
_entity.id
_entity.type
_entity.pdbx_description
1 polymer ?
#
loop_
_entity_poly.entity_id
_entity_poly.type
_entity_poly.pdbx_seq_one_letter_code
_entity_poly.pdbx_strand_id
1 'polypeptide(L)'
;MNQHKRKVRKPTGERFFQMHQWLVMSEAWKAATVYERCLYMELKQRYNGQNNGDIALSHREAMDALNCSNKPIAEAFRGLLDKGFIKVAMVGSFHWKAKTAGGRSTRWILTELAVDQPERSLVPTKDFMQWRPASEEKQRYAHGTRMAVSDTTAQEHMVVPGHTIKPKVYAHGTR
;
A
#
# COMPACT_ATOMS: atom_id res chain seq x y z
N MET A 1 43.58 29.68 3.24
CA MET A 1 42.18 29.40 3.65
C MET A 1 42.12 28.04 4.33
N ASN A 2 41.83 27.99 5.64
CA ASN A 2 41.67 26.74 6.38
C ASN A 2 40.35 26.08 5.98
N GLN A 3 40.41 24.99 5.22
CA GLN A 3 39.27 24.14 4.95
C GLN A 3 39.02 23.27 6.20
N HIS A 4 38.06 23.68 7.03
CA HIS A 4 37.56 22.81 8.09
C HIS A 4 36.91 21.59 7.45
N LYS A 5 37.59 20.43 7.48
CA LYS A 5 36.99 19.14 7.15
C LYS A 5 35.77 18.95 8.05
N ARG A 6 34.56 19.01 7.48
CA ARG A 6 33.30 18.73 8.18
C ARG A 6 33.42 17.35 8.82
N LYS A 7 33.41 17.31 10.15
CA LYS A 7 33.43 16.08 10.94
C LYS A 7 32.21 15.25 10.52
N VAL A 8 32.43 14.05 9.96
CA VAL A 8 31.34 13.13 9.61
C VAL A 8 30.58 12.85 10.91
N ARG A 9 29.32 13.27 10.98
CA ARG A 9 28.46 12.97 12.13
C ARG A 9 28.29 11.45 12.17
N LYS A 10 28.64 10.83 13.30
CA LYS A 10 28.34 9.41 13.53
C LYS A 10 26.83 9.20 13.33
N PRO A 11 26.39 8.11 12.70
CA PRO A 11 24.97 7.84 12.53
C PRO A 11 24.29 7.85 13.90
N THR A 12 23.32 8.74 14.05
CA THR A 12 22.57 8.93 15.28
C THR A 12 21.62 7.75 15.45
N GLY A 13 21.93 6.82 16.36
CA GLY A 13 21.02 5.80 16.86
C GLY A 13 20.35 4.89 15.82
N GLU A 14 19.40 4.09 16.28
CA GLU A 14 18.48 3.34 15.43
C GLU A 14 17.52 4.29 14.69
N ARG A 15 17.18 3.97 13.43
CA ARG A 15 16.23 4.77 12.65
C ARG A 15 14.80 4.36 12.99
N PHE A 16 14.00 5.32 13.47
CA PHE A 16 12.57 5.18 13.64
C PHE A 16 11.82 6.29 12.88
N PHE A 17 10.54 6.05 12.60
CA PHE A 17 9.63 7.09 12.10
C PHE A 17 8.41 7.16 13.01
N GLN A 18 7.85 8.36 13.17
CA GLN A 18 6.69 8.60 14.04
C GLN A 18 5.42 8.76 13.22
N MET A 19 4.30 8.28 13.74
CA MET A 19 2.96 8.57 13.21
C MET A 19 2.26 9.56 14.13
N HIS A 20 1.75 10.66 13.57
CA HIS A 20 1.01 11.62 14.37
C HIS A 20 -0.40 11.12 14.68
N GLN A 21 -0.86 11.32 15.92
CA GLN A 21 -2.19 10.90 16.35
C GLN A 21 -3.31 11.50 15.51
N TRP A 22 -3.19 12.78 15.13
CA TRP A 22 -4.17 13.47 14.30
C TRP A 22 -4.26 12.88 12.88
N LEU A 23 -3.17 12.28 12.36
CA LEU A 23 -3.19 11.57 11.08
C LEU A 23 -3.95 10.25 11.22
N VAL A 24 -3.62 9.46 12.25
CA VAL A 24 -4.24 8.16 12.50
C VAL A 24 -5.74 8.29 12.83
N MET A 25 -6.13 9.38 13.46
CA MET A 25 -7.53 9.66 13.80
C MET A 25 -8.35 10.24 12.64
N SER A 26 -7.72 10.64 11.54
CA SER A 26 -8.41 11.20 10.37
C SER A 26 -9.41 10.21 9.76
N GLU A 27 -10.49 10.74 9.17
CA GLU A 27 -11.48 9.90 8.49
C GLU A 27 -10.87 9.13 7.33
N ALA A 28 -9.95 9.77 6.60
CA ALA A 28 -9.17 9.15 5.53
C ALA A 28 -8.40 7.92 6.01
N TRP A 29 -7.73 8.00 7.17
CA TRP A 29 -6.96 6.88 7.70
C TRP A 29 -7.86 5.73 8.18
N LYS A 30 -9.01 6.08 8.78
CA LYS A 30 -10.01 5.09 9.21
C LYS A 30 -10.60 4.35 8.02
N ALA A 31 -10.85 5.04 6.91
CA ALA A 31 -11.33 4.45 5.66
C ALA A 31 -10.23 3.71 4.87
N ALA A 32 -8.96 3.93 5.18
CA ALA A 32 -7.86 3.31 4.45
C ALA A 32 -7.81 1.79 4.62
N THR A 33 -7.55 1.08 3.53
CA THR A 33 -7.39 -0.37 3.54
C THR A 33 -6.08 -0.78 4.20
N VAL A 34 -5.94 -2.07 4.54
CA VAL A 34 -4.68 -2.59 5.13
C VAL A 34 -3.49 -2.33 4.21
N TYR A 35 -3.65 -2.55 2.90
CA TYR A 35 -2.59 -2.31 1.91
C TYR A 35 -2.22 -0.84 1.80
N GLU A 36 -3.21 0.07 1.81
CA GLU A 36 -2.96 1.51 1.80
C GLU A 36 -2.16 1.95 3.03
N ARG A 37 -2.54 1.45 4.22
CA ARG A 37 -1.83 1.76 5.47
C ARG A 37 -0.39 1.25 5.44
N CYS A 38 -0.18 0.01 5.01
CA CYS A 38 1.16 -0.58 4.87
C CYS A 38 2.02 0.19 3.86
N LEU A 39 1.44 0.54 2.70
CA LEU A 39 2.16 1.27 1.65
C LEU A 39 2.53 2.69 2.10
N TYR A 40 1.65 3.35 2.84
CA TYR A 40 1.95 4.66 3.43
C TYR A 40 3.11 4.59 4.44
N MET A 41 3.13 3.56 5.29
CA MET A 41 4.23 3.35 6.24
C MET A 41 5.56 3.11 5.52
N GLU A 42 5.56 2.32 4.45
CA GLU A 42 6.74 2.07 3.60
C GLU A 42 7.28 3.38 3.00
N LEU A 43 6.40 4.22 2.43
CA LEU A 43 6.80 5.54 1.92
C LEU A 43 7.38 6.43 3.03
N LYS A 44 6.78 6.39 4.23
CA LYS A 44 7.23 7.18 5.38
C LYS A 44 8.57 6.71 5.94
N GLN A 45 8.85 5.41 5.91
CA GLN A 45 10.14 4.85 6.30
C GLN A 45 11.28 5.28 5.35
N ARG A 46 10.97 5.48 4.07
CA ARG A 46 11.91 5.96 3.04
C ARG A 46 12.19 7.46 3.14
N TYR A 47 11.35 8.21 3.84
CA TYR A 47 11.62 9.61 4.12
C TYR A 47 12.80 9.76 5.11
N ASN A 48 13.75 10.63 4.77
CA ASN A 48 14.99 10.84 5.54
C ASN A 48 15.05 12.22 6.21
N GLY A 49 13.96 13.00 6.16
CA GLY A 49 13.91 14.35 6.71
C GLY A 49 14.14 15.48 5.70
N GLN A 50 14.59 15.18 4.47
CA GLN A 50 14.95 16.19 3.46
C GLN A 50 14.63 15.77 2.01
N ASN A 51 14.04 14.59 1.81
CA ASN A 51 13.73 14.05 0.49
C ASN A 51 12.23 14.02 0.19
N ASN A 52 11.39 14.82 0.85
CA ASN A 52 9.97 14.84 0.51
C ASN A 52 9.78 15.46 -0.89
N GLY A 53 9.15 14.72 -1.80
CA GLY A 53 9.09 15.01 -3.24
C GLY A 53 10.15 14.30 -4.07
N ASP A 54 11.13 13.66 -3.43
CA ASP A 54 12.12 12.80 -4.06
C ASP A 54 12.06 11.37 -3.49
N ILE A 55 10.97 10.99 -2.82
CA ILE A 55 10.81 9.63 -2.27
C ILE A 55 10.57 8.66 -3.43
N ALA A 56 11.57 7.83 -3.74
CA ALA A 56 11.49 6.86 -4.82
C ALA A 56 10.82 5.56 -4.34
N LEU A 57 9.72 5.19 -5.00
CA LEU A 57 9.08 3.91 -4.81
C LEU A 57 8.32 3.52 -6.09
N SER A 58 8.82 2.50 -6.78
CA SER A 58 8.16 1.94 -7.95
C SER A 58 7.10 0.94 -7.53
N HIS A 59 6.21 0.62 -8.47
CA HIS A 59 5.21 -0.42 -8.27
C HIS A 59 5.82 -1.77 -7.89
N ARG A 60 6.92 -2.15 -8.57
CA ARG A 60 7.63 -3.41 -8.31
C ARG A 60 8.30 -3.41 -6.95
N GLU A 61 8.98 -2.32 -6.60
CA GLU A 61 9.58 -2.20 -5.26
C GLU A 61 8.52 -2.23 -4.15
N ALA A 62 7.33 -1.67 -4.38
CA ALA A 62 6.23 -1.74 -3.44
C ALA A 62 5.67 -3.16 -3.29
N MET A 63 5.57 -3.92 -4.39
CA MET A 63 5.20 -5.34 -4.35
C MET A 63 6.20 -6.16 -3.54
N ASP A 64 7.49 -5.94 -3.76
CA ASP A 64 8.57 -6.63 -3.05
C ASP A 64 8.57 -6.24 -1.56
N ALA A 65 8.39 -4.96 -1.23
CA ALA A 65 8.37 -4.45 0.14
C ALA A 65 7.18 -4.96 0.96
N LEU A 66 5.98 -5.02 0.35
CA LEU A 66 4.76 -5.49 1.02
C LEU A 66 4.52 -6.99 0.82
N ASN A 67 5.40 -7.68 0.08
CA ASN A 67 5.26 -9.09 -0.30
C ASN A 67 3.86 -9.43 -0.82
N CYS A 68 3.39 -8.68 -1.82
CA CYS A 68 2.04 -8.85 -2.35
C CYS A 68 1.96 -8.72 -3.86
N SER A 69 0.84 -9.15 -4.43
CA SER A 69 0.62 -9.16 -5.87
C SER A 69 0.37 -7.75 -6.43
N ASN A 70 0.38 -7.65 -7.76
CA ASN A 70 0.29 -6.37 -8.47
C ASN A 70 -1.01 -5.61 -8.14
N LYS A 71 -2.15 -6.31 -8.15
CA LYS A 71 -3.48 -5.68 -8.06
C LYS A 71 -3.71 -4.92 -6.73
N PRO A 72 -3.45 -5.52 -5.54
CA PRO A 72 -3.56 -4.80 -4.28
C PRO A 72 -2.68 -3.54 -4.21
N ILE A 73 -1.46 -3.60 -4.74
CA ILE A 73 -0.55 -2.43 -4.78
C ILE A 73 -1.10 -1.34 -5.69
N ALA A 74 -1.63 -1.70 -6.85
CA ALA A 74 -2.23 -0.73 -7.77
C ALA A 74 -3.41 -0.01 -7.13
N GLU A 75 -4.28 -0.77 -6.47
CA GLU A 75 -5.42 -0.23 -5.73
C GLU A 75 -4.96 0.61 -4.53
N ALA A 76 -3.90 0.21 -3.83
CA ALA A 76 -3.36 0.96 -2.71
C ALA A 76 -2.76 2.31 -3.12
N PHE A 77 -1.98 2.37 -4.21
CA PHE A 77 -1.49 3.64 -4.74
C PHE A 77 -2.63 4.57 -5.14
N ARG A 78 -3.63 4.04 -5.85
CA ARG A 78 -4.82 4.82 -6.23
C ARG A 78 -5.56 5.33 -4.99
N GLY A 79 -5.82 4.46 -4.03
CA GLY A 79 -6.53 4.79 -2.80
C GLY A 79 -5.81 5.82 -1.93
N LEU A 80 -4.48 5.81 -1.88
CA LEU A 80 -3.68 6.83 -1.17
C LEU A 80 -3.68 8.19 -1.89
N LEU A 81 -3.67 8.18 -3.22
CA LEU A 81 -3.82 9.40 -4.04
C LEU A 81 -5.21 10.02 -3.84
N ASP A 82 -6.26 9.21 -3.97
CA ASP A 82 -7.65 9.65 -3.84
C ASP A 82 -7.95 10.19 -2.44
N LYS A 83 -7.36 9.57 -1.40
CA LYS A 83 -7.47 10.03 -0.01
C LYS A 83 -6.59 11.24 0.31
N GLY A 84 -5.70 11.65 -0.59
CA GLY A 84 -4.82 12.80 -0.40
C GLY A 84 -3.68 12.57 0.60
N PHE A 85 -3.26 11.33 0.83
CA PHE A 85 -2.07 11.03 1.66
C PHE A 85 -0.77 11.26 0.89
N ILE A 86 -0.80 10.99 -0.41
CA ILE A 86 0.37 11.09 -1.28
C ILE A 86 0.07 11.92 -2.52
N LYS A 87 1.11 12.51 -3.12
CA LYS A 87 1.06 13.12 -4.46
C LYS A 87 2.23 12.63 -5.29
N VAL A 88 2.06 12.61 -6.61
CA VAL A 88 3.15 12.36 -7.55
C VAL A 88 3.96 13.64 -7.72
N ALA A 89 5.24 13.63 -7.37
CA ALA A 89 6.18 14.71 -7.70
C ALA A 89 6.69 14.59 -9.13
N MET A 90 7.10 13.39 -9.51
CA MET A 90 7.65 13.09 -10.82
C MET A 90 7.20 11.69 -11.24
N VAL A 91 6.55 11.62 -12.39
CA VAL A 91 6.20 10.33 -13.00
C VAL A 91 7.48 9.66 -13.48
N GLY A 92 7.67 8.42 -13.05
CA GLY A 92 8.79 7.61 -13.55
C GLY A 92 8.67 7.34 -15.04
N SER A 93 9.80 7.28 -15.75
CA SER A 93 9.80 6.89 -17.16
C SER A 93 10.81 5.76 -17.38
N PHE A 94 10.37 4.70 -18.05
CA PHE A 94 11.23 3.59 -18.45
C PHE A 94 11.74 3.82 -19.88
N HIS A 95 12.42 4.94 -20.11
CA HIS A 95 12.96 5.26 -21.43
C HIS A 95 14.46 5.00 -21.47
N TRP A 96 14.85 3.77 -21.84
CA TRP A 96 16.25 3.34 -21.90
C TRP A 96 17.11 4.15 -22.89
N LYS A 97 16.50 4.83 -23.87
CA LYS A 97 17.17 5.72 -24.84
C LYS A 97 17.24 7.19 -24.42
N ALA A 98 16.58 7.61 -23.32
CA ALA A 98 16.59 9.01 -22.93
C ALA A 98 17.93 9.32 -22.25
N LYS A 99 18.67 10.31 -22.76
CA LYS A 99 19.97 10.77 -22.21
C LYS A 99 19.89 11.39 -20.80
N THR A 100 18.73 11.34 -20.16
CA THR A 100 18.59 11.74 -18.75
C THR A 100 18.86 10.52 -17.89
N ALA A 101 19.80 10.62 -16.95
CA ALA A 101 20.32 9.52 -16.15
C ALA A 101 19.23 8.55 -15.62
N GLY A 102 19.15 7.36 -16.23
CA GLY A 102 18.45 6.16 -15.75
C GLY A 102 16.93 6.26 -15.71
N GLY A 103 16.24 5.18 -16.07
CA GLY A 103 14.79 5.09 -15.91
C GLY A 103 14.39 5.37 -14.47
N ARG A 104 13.82 6.55 -14.22
CA ARG A 104 13.50 6.99 -12.86
C ARG A 104 12.26 6.26 -12.38
N SER A 105 12.31 5.77 -11.15
CA SER A 105 11.12 5.35 -10.41
C SER A 105 10.21 6.56 -10.15
N THR A 106 8.91 6.33 -10.00
CA THR A 106 7.97 7.39 -9.62
C THR A 106 8.36 7.97 -8.26
N ARG A 107 8.34 9.29 -8.17
CA ARG A 107 8.69 10.03 -6.96
C ARG A 107 7.45 10.57 -6.28
N TRP A 108 7.41 10.41 -4.97
CA TRP A 108 6.23 10.68 -4.15
C TRP A 108 6.47 11.82 -3.17
N ILE A 109 5.39 12.54 -2.88
CA ILE A 109 5.28 13.55 -1.84
C ILE A 109 4.34 13.01 -0.78
N LEU A 110 4.75 13.05 0.48
CA LEU A 110 3.86 12.87 1.63
C LEU A 110 3.20 14.21 1.95
N THR A 111 1.88 14.26 1.89
CA THR A 111 1.13 15.52 2.09
C THR A 111 1.09 15.95 3.56
N GLU A 112 1.42 15.06 4.50
CA GLU A 112 1.52 15.37 5.93
C GLU A 112 2.73 16.27 6.25
N LEU A 113 3.77 16.25 5.40
CA LEU A 113 5.05 16.92 5.60
C LEU A 113 5.20 18.11 4.65
N ALA A 114 6.09 19.04 5.02
CA ALA A 114 6.57 20.11 4.14
C ALA A 114 7.25 19.50 2.90
N VAL A 115 7.07 20.13 1.74
CA VAL A 115 7.70 19.67 0.48
C VAL A 115 9.12 20.20 0.44
N ASP A 116 10.10 19.32 0.23
CA ASP A 116 11.50 19.71 0.13
C ASP A 116 11.93 19.94 -1.32
N GLN A 117 11.36 19.18 -2.25
CA GLN A 117 11.73 19.14 -3.67
C GLN A 117 10.49 19.00 -4.57
N PRO A 118 10.50 19.54 -5.82
CA PRO A 118 11.55 20.38 -6.40
C PRO A 118 11.54 21.82 -5.87
N GLU A 119 10.37 22.32 -5.48
CA GLU A 119 10.21 23.64 -4.86
C GLU A 119 9.90 23.45 -3.37
N ARG A 120 10.71 24.09 -2.52
CA ARG A 120 10.58 23.95 -1.07
C ARG A 120 9.38 24.74 -0.57
N SER A 121 8.37 24.03 -0.05
CA SER A 121 7.23 24.64 0.65
C SER A 121 7.27 24.28 2.12
N LEU A 122 7.29 25.29 2.99
CA LEU A 122 7.30 25.12 4.44
C LEU A 122 5.94 24.70 5.00
N VAL A 123 4.86 24.84 4.23
CA VAL A 123 3.50 24.56 4.67
C VAL A 123 3.06 23.17 4.16
N PRO A 124 2.82 22.19 5.05
CA PRO A 124 2.27 20.89 4.65
C PRO A 124 0.80 21.04 4.22
N THR A 125 0.45 20.46 3.07
CA THR A 125 -0.90 20.58 2.49
C THR A 125 -1.97 19.82 3.29
N LYS A 126 -1.63 18.65 3.84
CA LYS A 126 -2.52 17.78 4.64
C LYS A 126 -3.88 17.48 4.00
N ASP A 127 -3.91 17.25 2.69
CA ASP A 127 -5.15 17.07 1.90
C ASP A 127 -6.09 15.99 2.48
N PHE A 128 -5.52 14.92 3.04
CA PHE A 128 -6.29 13.86 3.71
C PHE A 128 -7.15 14.31 4.89
N MET A 129 -6.88 15.49 5.48
CA MET A 129 -7.71 16.05 6.54
C MET A 129 -9.04 16.61 6.00
N GLN A 130 -9.06 17.02 4.74
CA GLN A 130 -10.26 17.52 4.04
C GLN A 130 -11.05 16.39 3.39
N TRP A 131 -10.43 15.23 3.17
CA TRP A 131 -11.10 14.07 2.59
C TRP A 131 -12.29 13.62 3.43
N ARG A 132 -13.38 13.25 2.75
CA ARG A 132 -14.60 12.69 3.35
C ARG A 132 -15.03 11.46 2.55
N PRO A 133 -15.55 10.41 3.21
CA PRO A 133 -16.04 9.23 2.51
C PRO A 133 -17.23 9.59 1.63
N ALA A 134 -17.26 9.05 0.41
CA ALA A 134 -18.44 9.16 -0.44
C ALA A 134 -19.65 8.51 0.25
N SER A 135 -20.85 9.02 -0.04
CA SER A 135 -22.12 8.53 0.53
C SER A 135 -22.28 7.02 0.40
N GLU A 136 -21.78 6.44 -0.70
CA GLU A 136 -21.79 5.00 -1.01
C GLU A 136 -20.62 4.24 -0.37
N GLU A 137 -19.46 4.88 -0.16
CA GLU A 137 -18.30 4.27 0.51
C GLU A 137 -18.47 4.18 2.03
N LYS A 138 -19.48 4.83 2.61
CA LYS A 138 -19.84 4.72 4.03
C LYS A 138 -20.05 3.27 4.51
N GLN A 139 -20.08 2.27 3.61
CA GLN A 139 -20.64 0.95 3.91
C GLN A 139 -19.73 -0.27 3.72
N ARG A 140 -18.44 -0.17 3.35
CA ARG A 140 -17.59 -1.39 3.38
C ARG A 140 -17.19 -1.83 4.80
N TYR A 141 -17.17 -0.90 5.77
CA TYR A 141 -16.73 -1.17 7.15
C TYR A 141 -17.76 -0.83 8.24
N ALA A 142 -18.93 -0.29 7.89
CA ALA A 142 -20.06 -0.24 8.84
C ALA A 142 -20.49 -1.66 9.28
N HIS A 143 -20.19 -2.67 8.44
CA HIS A 143 -20.37 -4.09 8.73
C HIS A 143 -19.14 -4.72 9.42
N GLY A 144 -18.54 -3.99 10.37
CA GLY A 144 -17.76 -4.60 11.46
C GLY A 144 -18.63 -5.48 12.37
N THR A 145 -19.93 -5.60 12.09
CA THR A 145 -20.72 -6.78 12.48
C THR A 145 -19.92 -7.99 11.98
N ARG A 146 -19.42 -8.79 12.93
CA ARG A 146 -19.01 -10.17 12.66
C ARG A 146 -20.04 -10.71 11.70
N MET A 147 -19.64 -11.16 10.52
CA MET A 147 -20.48 -12.12 9.83
C MET A 147 -20.51 -13.29 10.81
N ALA A 148 -21.53 -13.33 11.66
CA ALA A 148 -21.95 -14.57 12.27
C ALA A 148 -22.16 -15.44 11.05
N VAL A 149 -21.20 -16.32 10.79
CA VAL A 149 -21.43 -17.46 9.92
C VAL A 149 -22.68 -18.05 10.52
N SER A 150 -23.82 -17.86 9.84
CA SER A 150 -25.07 -18.44 10.29
C SER A 150 -24.73 -19.89 10.60
N ASP A 151 -25.00 -20.29 11.84
CA ASP A 151 -24.77 -21.62 12.35
C ASP A 151 -24.82 -22.62 11.19
N THR A 152 -23.80 -23.46 11.08
CA THR A 152 -23.96 -24.78 10.49
C THR A 152 -24.93 -25.54 11.41
N THR A 153 -26.19 -25.09 11.48
CA THR A 153 -27.31 -25.86 11.98
C THR A 153 -27.32 -27.05 11.05
N ALA A 154 -26.92 -28.19 11.61
CA ALA A 154 -27.01 -29.48 10.96
C ALA A 154 -28.37 -29.55 10.25
N GLN A 155 -28.35 -29.55 8.92
CA GLN A 155 -29.48 -30.05 8.17
C GLN A 155 -29.53 -31.55 8.46
N GLU A 156 -30.25 -31.90 9.54
CA GLU A 156 -30.95 -33.16 9.64
C GLU A 156 -31.85 -33.29 8.42
N HIS A 157 -31.33 -33.80 7.31
CA HIS A 157 -32.09 -34.48 6.28
C HIS A 157 -31.15 -35.41 5.52
N MET A 158 -31.20 -36.69 5.91
CA MET A 158 -30.72 -37.82 5.13
C MET A 158 -31.15 -37.70 3.67
N VAL A 159 -30.18 -37.67 2.75
CA VAL A 159 -30.24 -38.47 1.51
C VAL A 159 -28.81 -38.88 1.19
N VAL A 160 -28.54 -40.18 1.23
CA VAL A 160 -27.29 -40.78 0.76
C VAL A 160 -27.40 -40.91 -0.77
N PRO A 161 -26.59 -40.24 -1.60
CA PRO A 161 -26.47 -40.62 -2.99
C PRO A 161 -25.50 -41.80 -3.03
N GLY A 162 -26.03 -43.01 -3.15
CA GLY A 162 -25.24 -44.19 -3.44
C GLY A 162 -24.41 -43.96 -4.69
N HIS A 163 -23.11 -43.72 -4.52
CA HIS A 163 -22.15 -43.81 -5.61
C HIS A 163 -22.02 -45.29 -5.98
N THR A 164 -22.84 -45.72 -6.94
CA THR A 164 -22.61 -46.97 -7.66
C THR A 164 -21.28 -46.82 -8.41
N ILE A 165 -20.20 -47.28 -7.80
CA ILE A 165 -18.95 -47.55 -8.50
C ILE A 165 -19.30 -48.59 -9.56
N LYS A 166 -19.35 -48.20 -10.84
CA LYS A 166 -19.44 -49.13 -11.96
C LYS A 166 -18.11 -49.89 -12.03
N PRO A 167 -18.04 -51.19 -11.76
CA PRO A 167 -16.81 -51.94 -11.95
C PRO A 167 -16.65 -52.20 -13.45
N LYS A 168 -15.86 -51.38 -14.15
CA LYS A 168 -15.30 -51.79 -15.44
C LYS A 168 -14.06 -52.65 -15.17
N VAL A 169 -14.30 -53.91 -14.83
CA VAL A 169 -13.29 -54.97 -14.93
C VAL A 169 -13.37 -55.52 -16.35
N TYR A 170 -12.35 -55.24 -17.17
CA TYR A 170 -12.13 -55.99 -18.40
C TYR A 170 -11.15 -57.11 -18.09
N ALA A 171 -11.67 -58.32 -17.92
CA ALA A 171 -10.87 -59.54 -18.02
C ALA A 171 -10.99 -60.03 -19.46
N HIS A 172 -9.93 -59.85 -20.25
CA HIS A 172 -9.80 -60.54 -21.54
C HIS A 172 -9.40 -61.99 -21.26
N GLY A 173 -10.39 -62.88 -21.27
CA GLY A 173 -10.15 -64.31 -21.39
C GLY A 173 -9.95 -64.67 -22.86
N THR A 174 -8.78 -65.20 -23.20
CA THR A 174 -8.57 -65.98 -24.42
C THR A 174 -8.44 -67.46 -24.06
N ARG A 175 -9.10 -68.27 -24.88
CA ARG A 175 -9.22 -69.73 -24.83
C ARG A 175 -7.87 -70.46 -24.78
#